data_AF-A0AAW6C2E0-F1
#
_entry.id   AF-A0AAW6C2E0-F1
#
_cell.length_a   1.000
_cell.length_b   1.000
_cell.length_c   1.000
_cell.angle_alpha   90.00
_cell.angle_beta   90.00
_cell.angle_gamma   90.00
#
_symmetry.space_group_name_H-M   'P 1'
#
loop_
_entity.id
_entity.type
_entity.pdbx_description
1 polymer ?
#
loop_
_entity_poly.entity_id
_entity_poly.type
_entity_poly.pdbx_seq_one_letter_code
_entity_poly.pdbx_strand_id
1 'polypeptide(L)'
;MKFTICHDTSKKTLAIPRAALQLSGLEDAERLALHTEHGCIVLTRQEPTAREQLEAIRLLHDLNVGMVVRLALDSRSASGMPCKRASEVFRTYDAEFLDMLEHCGVDLFGLGALLTREEDAE
;
A
#
# COMPACT_ATOMS: atom_id res chain seq x y z
N MET A 1 12.25 -2.65 -11.44
CA MET A 1 11.65 -3.66 -12.35
C MET A 1 10.20 -3.85 -11.95
N LYS A 2 9.26 -4.00 -12.90
CA LYS A 2 7.82 -4.18 -12.63
C LYS A 2 7.31 -5.41 -13.38
N PHE A 3 6.63 -6.31 -12.67
CA PHE A 3 5.92 -7.44 -13.25
C PHE A 3 4.42 -7.19 -13.16
N THR A 4 3.69 -7.54 -14.21
CA THR A 4 2.22 -7.62 -14.17
C THR A 4 1.84 -9.09 -14.05
N ILE A 5 1.10 -9.43 -13.00
CA ILE A 5 0.57 -10.78 -12.79
C ILE A 5 -0.94 -10.73 -13.00
N CYS A 6 -1.43 -11.43 -14.02
CA CYS A 6 -2.86 -11.65 -14.21
C CYS A 6 -3.23 -12.98 -13.57
N HIS A 7 -4.23 -12.99 -12.69
CA HIS A 7 -4.72 -14.22 -12.07
C HIS A 7 -6.21 -14.40 -12.32
N ASP A 8 -6.60 -15.66 -12.41
CA ASP A 8 -7.99 -16.08 -12.48
C ASP A 8 -8.53 -16.16 -11.04
N THR A 9 -9.47 -15.28 -10.69
CA THR A 9 -10.03 -15.17 -9.34
C THR A 9 -10.86 -16.40 -8.94
N SER A 10 -11.23 -17.26 -9.90
CA SER A 10 -11.85 -18.56 -9.59
C SER A 10 -10.85 -19.60 -9.08
N LYS A 11 -9.54 -19.37 -9.30
CA LYS A 11 -8.47 -20.28 -8.83
C LYS A 11 -8.06 -19.93 -7.42
N LYS A 12 -7.85 -20.99 -6.62
CA LYS A 12 -7.40 -20.88 -5.23
C LYS A 12 -5.92 -20.52 -5.08
N THR A 13 -5.14 -20.62 -6.16
CA THR A 13 -3.69 -20.44 -6.12
C THR A 13 -3.23 -19.43 -7.17
N LEU A 14 -2.27 -18.61 -6.76
CA LEU A 14 -1.53 -17.72 -7.62
C LEU A 14 -0.06 -18.15 -7.62
N ALA A 15 0.50 -18.38 -8.82
CA ALA A 15 1.91 -18.70 -8.96
C ALA A 15 2.75 -17.42 -9.06
N ILE A 16 3.82 -17.35 -8.28
CA ILE A 16 4.82 -16.29 -8.37
C ILE A 16 5.82 -16.65 -9.48
N PRO A 17 6.05 -15.78 -10.48
CA PRO A 17 7.01 -16.08 -11.53
C PRO A 17 8.41 -16.33 -10.95
N ARG A 18 9.06 -17.43 -11.34
CA ARG A 18 10.42 -17.75 -10.88
C ARG A 18 11.37 -16.58 -11.12
N ALA A 19 11.29 -15.95 -12.29
CA ALA A 19 12.08 -14.77 -12.65
C ALA A 19 11.96 -13.61 -11.64
N ALA A 20 10.77 -13.42 -11.05
CA ALA A 20 10.58 -12.40 -10.00
C ALA A 20 11.37 -12.76 -8.74
N LEU A 21 11.38 -14.04 -8.34
CA LEU A 21 12.19 -14.52 -7.21
C LEU A 21 13.69 -14.37 -7.46
N GLN A 22 14.17 -14.65 -8.67
CA GLN A 22 15.60 -14.49 -8.99
C GLN A 22 16.03 -13.03 -8.92
N LEU A 23 15.24 -12.12 -9.53
CA LEU A 23 15.54 -10.69 -9.52
C LEU A 23 15.40 -10.05 -8.13
N SER A 24 14.56 -10.61 -7.26
CA SER A 24 14.44 -10.15 -5.87
C SER A 24 15.43 -10.82 -4.92
N GLY A 25 16.28 -11.75 -5.40
CA GLY A 25 17.22 -12.48 -4.55
C GLY A 25 16.55 -13.49 -3.60
N LEU A 26 15.34 -13.95 -3.92
CA LEU A 26 14.55 -14.89 -3.10
C LEU A 26 14.53 -16.32 -3.69
N GLU A 27 15.24 -16.58 -4.78
CA GLU A 27 15.21 -17.88 -5.46
C GLU A 27 15.78 -19.06 -4.64
N ASP A 28 16.67 -18.76 -3.71
CA ASP A 28 17.33 -19.69 -2.79
C ASP A 28 16.69 -19.69 -1.39
N ALA A 29 15.69 -18.82 -1.16
CA ALA A 29 15.05 -18.71 0.14
C ALA A 29 14.13 -19.90 0.39
N GLU A 30 14.53 -20.79 1.31
CA GLU A 30 13.70 -21.93 1.73
C GLU A 30 12.42 -21.50 2.46
N ARG A 31 12.45 -20.34 3.12
CA ARG A 31 11.33 -19.80 3.89
C ARG A 31 11.09 -18.34 3.55
N LEU A 32 9.84 -18.04 3.23
CA LEU A 32 9.37 -16.71 2.87
C LEU A 32 8.34 -16.23 3.91
N ALA A 33 8.33 -14.93 4.18
CA ALA A 33 7.29 -14.27 4.94
C ALA A 33 6.38 -13.50 3.98
N LEU A 34 5.07 -13.69 4.13
CA LEU A 34 4.06 -12.96 3.39
C LEU A 34 3.34 -12.02 4.37
N HIS A 35 3.52 -10.73 4.16
CA HIS A 35 2.80 -9.67 4.87
C HIS A 35 1.60 -9.26 4.02
N THR A 36 0.42 -9.20 4.63
CA THR A 36 -0.84 -8.94 3.94
C THR A 36 -1.57 -7.78 4.60
N GLU A 37 -1.92 -6.78 3.81
CA GLU A 37 -2.79 -5.67 4.19
C GLU A 37 -3.79 -5.38 3.08
N HIS A 38 -4.80 -4.56 3.35
CA HIS A 38 -5.79 -4.21 2.33
C HIS A 38 -5.10 -3.59 1.10
N GLY A 39 -5.32 -4.18 -0.08
CA GLY A 39 -4.72 -3.73 -1.34
C GLY A 39 -3.21 -3.98 -1.50
N CYS A 40 -2.52 -4.61 -0.54
CA CYS A 40 -1.07 -4.79 -0.59
C CYS A 40 -0.60 -6.15 -0.04
N ILE A 41 0.33 -6.78 -0.75
CA ILE A 41 1.09 -7.93 -0.24
C ILE A 41 2.58 -7.65 -0.38
N VAL A 42 3.36 -7.98 0.65
CA VAL A 42 4.82 -7.88 0.62
C VAL A 42 5.41 -9.25 0.91
N LEU A 43 6.28 -9.72 0.01
CA LEU A 43 6.97 -10.99 0.14
C LEU A 43 8.46 -10.74 0.44
N THR A 44 8.94 -11.29 1.55
CA THR A 44 10.34 -11.18 1.99
C THR A 44 10.89 -12.55 2.37
N ARG A 45 12.21 -12.67 2.53
CA ARG A 45 12.80 -13.81 3.24
C ARG A 45 12.38 -13.75 4.71
N GLN A 46 12.04 -14.89 5.31
CA GLN A 46 11.60 -14.93 6.71
C GLN A 46 12.67 -14.42 7.68
N GLU A 47 13.94 -14.72 7.40
CA GLU A 47 15.10 -14.24 8.14
C GLU A 47 16.01 -13.47 7.16
N PRO A 48 15.72 -12.18 6.90
CA PRO A 48 16.49 -11.40 5.94
C PRO A 48 17.83 -10.98 6.53
N THR A 49 18.84 -10.88 5.67
CA THR A 49 20.12 -10.25 6.03
C THR A 49 19.94 -8.74 6.22
N ALA A 50 20.87 -8.08 6.92
CA ALA A 50 20.84 -6.62 7.07
C ALA A 50 20.81 -5.87 5.72
N ARG A 51 21.48 -6.41 4.70
CA ARG A 51 21.45 -5.85 3.34
C ARG A 51 20.05 -5.95 2.73
N GLU A 52 19.39 -7.09 2.86
CA GLU A 52 18.04 -7.29 2.34
C GLU A 52 17.00 -6.45 3.05
N GLN A 53 17.16 -6.27 4.37
CA GLN A 53 16.33 -5.32 5.13
C GLN A 53 16.50 -3.90 4.58
N LEU A 54 17.73 -3.45 4.35
CA LEU A 54 17.99 -2.11 3.81
C LEU A 54 17.39 -1.91 2.42
N GLU A 55 17.55 -2.88 1.51
CA GLU A 55 16.97 -2.80 0.16
C GLU A 55 15.44 -2.85 0.18
N ALA A 56 14.85 -3.67 1.07
CA ALA A 56 13.40 -3.72 1.25
C ALA A 56 12.85 -2.39 1.81
N ILE A 57 13.53 -1.79 2.79
CA ILE A 57 13.16 -0.47 3.33
C ILE A 57 13.20 0.58 2.22
N ARG A 58 14.25 0.59 1.39
CA ARG A 58 14.37 1.52 0.27
C ARG A 58 13.24 1.35 -0.73
N LEU A 59 12.93 0.12 -1.14
CA LEU A 59 11.84 -0.17 -2.07
C LEU A 59 10.49 0.27 -1.50
N LEU A 60 10.19 -0.10 -0.26
CA LEU A 60 8.94 0.24 0.41
C LEU A 60 8.81 1.75 0.62
N HIS A 61 9.91 2.44 0.92
CA HIS A 61 9.94 3.89 1.00
C HIS A 61 9.57 4.54 -0.34
N ASP A 62 10.20 4.14 -1.45
CA ASP A 62 9.92 4.68 -2.78
C ASP A 62 8.46 4.44 -3.20
N LEU A 63 7.93 3.24 -2.91
CA LEU A 63 6.52 2.91 -3.15
C LEU A 63 5.58 3.75 -2.29
N ASN A 64 5.88 3.89 -1.00
CA ASN A 64 5.09 4.67 -0.06
C ASN A 64 5.02 6.14 -0.49
N VAL A 65 6.16 6.75 -0.84
CA VAL A 65 6.19 8.13 -1.35
C VAL A 65 5.30 8.27 -2.60
N GLY A 66 5.37 7.33 -3.54
CA GLY A 66 4.51 7.34 -4.72
C GLY A 66 3.01 7.26 -4.39
N MET A 67 2.63 6.40 -3.43
CA MET A 67 1.25 6.28 -2.96
C MET A 67 0.77 7.55 -2.27
N VAL A 68 1.57 8.12 -1.37
CA VAL A 68 1.22 9.36 -0.65
C VAL A 68 1.07 10.53 -1.61
N VAL A 69 1.96 10.68 -2.60
CA VAL A 69 1.85 11.73 -3.62
C VAL A 69 0.53 11.59 -4.39
N ARG A 70 0.16 10.36 -4.77
CA ARG A 70 -1.09 10.12 -5.48
C ARG A 70 -2.31 10.45 -4.60
N LEU A 71 -2.29 9.98 -3.35
CA LEU A 71 -3.33 10.25 -2.38
C LEU A 71 -3.51 11.76 -2.13
N ALA A 72 -2.42 12.52 -2.07
CA ALA A 72 -2.44 13.97 -1.92
C ALA A 72 -3.06 14.68 -3.14
N LEU A 73 -2.85 14.17 -4.35
CA LEU A 73 -3.48 14.73 -5.56
C LEU A 73 -4.98 14.41 -5.62
N ASP A 74 -5.34 13.16 -5.34
CA ASP A 74 -6.73 12.71 -5.41
C ASP A 74 -7.58 13.37 -4.30
N SER A 75 -7.07 13.43 -3.06
CA SER A 75 -7.74 14.09 -1.93
C SER A 75 -8.02 15.57 -2.20
N ARG A 76 -7.03 16.34 -2.65
CA ARG A 76 -7.24 17.77 -2.99
C ARG A 76 -8.28 17.98 -4.08
N SER A 77 -8.36 17.07 -5.05
CA SER A 77 -9.37 17.10 -6.11
C SER A 77 -10.79 16.87 -5.57
N ALA A 78 -10.91 16.31 -4.37
CA ALA A 78 -12.17 16.05 -3.67
C ALA A 78 -12.47 17.02 -2.51
N SER A 79 -11.58 17.98 -2.21
CA SER A 79 -11.68 18.94 -1.08
C SER A 79 -13.00 19.73 -1.01
N GLY A 80 -13.68 19.95 -2.14
CA GLY A 80 -14.98 20.64 -2.21
C GLY A 80 -16.21 19.74 -2.07
N MET A 81 -16.02 18.42 -1.91
CA MET A 81 -17.14 17.49 -1.81
C MET A 81 -17.69 17.44 -0.38
N PRO A 82 -19.03 17.34 -0.18
CA PRO A 82 -19.60 17.22 1.15
C PRO A 82 -19.15 15.90 1.82
N CYS A 83 -18.49 15.99 2.96
CA CYS A 83 -18.21 14.83 3.81
C CYS A 83 -18.85 15.02 5.19
N LYS A 84 -19.82 14.16 5.54
CA LYS A 84 -20.50 14.20 6.85
C LYS A 84 -19.83 13.31 7.91
N ARG A 85 -18.93 12.42 7.48
CA ARG A 85 -18.39 11.32 8.29
C ARG A 85 -16.85 11.25 8.31
N ALA A 86 -16.15 12.33 7.93
CA ALA A 86 -14.68 12.34 7.86
C ALA A 86 -14.01 11.83 9.15
N SER A 87 -14.50 12.27 10.31
CA SER A 87 -13.95 11.82 11.60
C SER A 87 -14.22 10.35 11.92
N GLU A 88 -15.22 9.70 11.32
CA GLU A 88 -15.54 8.29 11.54
C GLU A 88 -14.65 7.38 10.70
N VAL A 89 -14.39 7.78 9.45
CA VAL A 89 -13.53 7.08 8.50
C VAL A 89 -12.10 6.90 9.04
N PHE A 90 -11.60 7.88 9.79
CA PHE A 90 -10.23 7.86 10.29
C PHE A 90 -10.05 7.23 11.68
N ARG A 91 -11.10 6.66 12.30
CA ARG A 91 -11.03 6.16 13.70
C ARG A 91 -10.02 5.04 13.92
N THR A 92 -9.65 4.31 12.88
CA THR A 92 -8.68 3.19 12.96
C THR A 92 -7.23 3.66 12.84
N TYR A 93 -6.99 4.93 12.51
CA TYR A 93 -5.66 5.49 12.33
C TYR A 93 -5.29 6.36 13.53
N ASP A 94 -4.03 6.25 13.97
CA ASP A 94 -3.52 7.11 15.03
C ASP A 94 -3.22 8.53 14.53
N ALA A 95 -3.09 9.47 15.48
CA ALA A 95 -2.88 10.88 15.18
C ALA A 95 -1.53 11.16 14.52
N GLU A 96 -0.48 10.39 14.84
CA GLU A 96 0.86 10.59 14.26
C GLU A 96 0.86 10.25 12.76
N PHE A 97 0.16 9.18 12.38
CA PHE A 97 -0.02 8.80 10.99
C PHE A 97 -0.83 9.84 10.21
N LEU A 98 -1.95 10.31 10.75
CA LEU A 98 -2.77 11.33 10.10
C LEU A 98 -2.01 12.66 9.95
N ASP A 99 -1.27 13.07 10.98
CA ASP A 99 -0.42 14.26 10.95
C ASP A 99 0.67 14.12 9.87
N MET A 100 1.31 12.95 9.75
CA MET A 100 2.26 12.67 8.68
C MET A 100 1.63 12.83 7.29
N LEU A 101 0.42 12.33 7.07
CA LEU A 101 -0.29 12.50 5.80
C LEU A 101 -0.57 13.96 5.48
N GLU A 102 -1.03 14.75 6.45
CA GLU A 102 -1.26 16.20 6.30
C GLU A 102 0.05 16.93 5.97
N HIS A 103 1.14 16.60 6.66
CA HIS A 103 2.48 17.15 6.37
C HIS A 103 2.98 16.78 4.96
N CYS A 104 2.58 15.62 4.45
CA CYS A 104 2.83 15.23 3.06
C CYS A 104 1.87 15.88 2.05
N GLY A 105 0.94 16.73 2.49
CA GLY A 105 0.04 17.51 1.65
C GLY A 105 -1.27 16.79 1.28
N VAL A 106 -1.62 15.72 2.01
CA VAL A 106 -2.92 15.06 1.88
C VAL A 106 -4.00 15.95 2.53
N ASP A 107 -5.08 16.21 1.80
CA ASP A 107 -6.24 16.92 2.34
C ASP A 107 -7.18 15.93 3.03
N LEU A 108 -7.20 15.89 4.37
CA LEU A 108 -8.00 14.90 5.10
C LEU A 108 -9.50 15.05 4.87
N PHE A 109 -10.00 16.25 4.58
CA PHE A 109 -11.40 16.45 4.24
C PHE A 109 -11.76 15.81 2.89
N GLY A 110 -10.98 16.10 1.85
CA GLY A 110 -11.14 15.48 0.54
C GLY A 110 -10.89 13.97 0.56
N LEU A 111 -9.92 13.49 1.33
CA LEU A 111 -9.71 12.06 1.55
C LEU A 111 -10.93 11.40 2.21
N GLY A 112 -11.48 12.02 3.25
CA GLY A 112 -12.69 11.53 3.90
C GLY A 112 -13.89 11.48 2.94
N ALA A 113 -14.02 12.46 2.05
CA ALA A 113 -15.05 12.46 1.01
C ALA A 113 -14.87 11.30 0.00
N LEU A 114 -13.64 10.97 -0.40
CA LEU A 114 -13.36 9.84 -1.27
C LEU A 114 -13.74 8.51 -0.61
N LEU A 115 -13.29 8.30 0.62
CA LEU A 115 -13.54 7.05 1.36
C LEU A 115 -15.03 6.84 1.64
N THR A 116 -15.77 7.89 2.03
CA THR A 116 -17.24 7.78 2.18
C THR A 116 -17.93 7.40 0.87
N ARG A 117 -17.45 7.91 -0.27
CA ARG A 117 -18.02 7.57 -1.58
C ARG A 117 -17.74 6.14 -2.00
N GLU A 118 -16.59 5.59 -1.61
CA GLU A 118 -16.24 4.19 -1.86
C GLU A 118 -17.10 3.26 -1.01
N GLU A 119 -17.31 3.58 0.27
CA GLU A 119 -18.23 2.82 1.14
C GLU A 119 -19.69 2.84 0.65
N ASP A 120 -20.17 3.97 0.13
CA ASP A 120 -21.54 4.08 -0.40
C ASP A 120 -21.70 3.35 -1.77
N ALA A 121 -20.61 2.92 -2.41
CA ALA A 121 -20.60 2.26 -3.72
C ALA A 121 -20.46 0.72 -3.64
N GLU A 122 -20.11 0.17 -2.48
CA GLU A 122 -20.08 -1.27 -2.18
C GLU A 122 -21.46 -1.80 -1.71
#